data_AF-A0A380HK24-F1
#
_entry.id   AF-A0A380HK24-F1
#
_cell.length_a   1.000
_cell.length_b   1.000
_cell.length_c   1.000
_cell.angle_alpha   90.00
_cell.angle_beta   90.00
_cell.angle_gamma   90.00
#
_symmetry.space_group_name_H-M   'P 1'
#
loop_
_entity.id
_entity.type
_entity.pdbx_description
1 polymer ?
#
loop_
_entity_poly.entity_id
_entity_poly.type
_entity_poly.pdbx_seq_one_letter_code
_entity_poly.pdbx_strand_id
1 'polypeptide(L)'
;MKQYYIEYVSDYCNIPKSKLRYYEKKNILKHIDRDSNNKRLYTDDDIEMIKFIQCLSNLNMPLKEIRKNTDMLYQNQTDVPSVLRAHLEFLNEQRNLISKHIDLIEQEIQTAMTE
;
A
#
# COMPACT_ATOMS: atom_id res chain seq x y z
N MET A 1 -10.73 0.84 -24.09
CA MET A 1 -9.83 1.14 -22.96
C MET A 1 -8.44 1.36 -23.52
N LYS A 2 -7.68 2.36 -23.04
CA LYS A 2 -6.30 2.55 -23.52
C LYS A 2 -5.39 1.51 -22.86
N GLN A 3 -4.37 1.07 -23.60
CA GLN A 3 -3.38 0.11 -23.12
C GLN A 3 -1.98 0.73 -23.23
N TYR A 4 -1.15 0.46 -22.23
CA TYR A 4 0.18 1.03 -22.08
C TYR A 4 1.21 -0.06 -21.81
N TYR A 5 2.40 0.10 -22.38
CA TYR A 5 3.52 -0.79 -22.08
C TYR A 5 4.20 -0.41 -20.77
N ILE A 6 4.95 -1.35 -20.21
CA ILE A 6 5.64 -1.18 -18.92
C ILE A 6 6.60 0.02 -18.90
N GLU A 7 7.17 0.39 -20.05
CA GLU A 7 7.95 1.62 -20.24
C GLU A 7 7.16 2.85 -19.82
N TYR A 8 6.01 3.07 -20.46
CA TYR A 8 5.15 4.22 -20.19
C TYR A 8 4.69 4.23 -18.74
N VAL A 9 4.23 3.08 -18.22
CA VAL A 9 3.70 2.99 -16.85
C VAL A 9 4.79 3.24 -15.81
N SER A 10 6.01 2.73 -16.04
CA SER A 10 7.17 2.98 -15.17
C SER A 10 7.45 4.47 -15.05
N ASP A 11 7.47 5.18 -16.19
CA ASP A 11 7.78 6.60 -16.23
C ASP A 11 6.62 7.44 -15.66
N TYR A 12 5.39 7.14 -16.07
CA TYR A 12 4.18 7.84 -15.65
C TYR A 12 3.90 7.71 -14.14
N CYS A 13 4.06 6.51 -13.59
CA CYS A 13 3.86 6.25 -12.17
C CYS A 13 5.13 6.48 -11.32
N ASN A 14 6.23 6.90 -11.94
CA ASN A 14 7.55 7.08 -11.31
C ASN A 14 7.96 5.86 -10.45
N ILE A 15 7.82 4.66 -11.01
CA ILE A 15 8.06 3.40 -10.33
C ILE A 15 8.95 2.51 -11.19
N PRO A 16 10.07 1.96 -10.67
CA PRO A 16 10.92 1.09 -11.47
C PRO A 16 10.16 -0.12 -12.03
N LYS A 17 10.42 -0.47 -13.30
CA LYS A 17 9.87 -1.68 -13.94
C LYS A 17 10.04 -2.95 -13.09
N SER A 18 11.14 -3.06 -12.35
CA SER A 18 11.39 -4.17 -11.43
C SER A 18 10.38 -4.25 -10.29
N LYS A 19 9.93 -3.11 -9.76
CA LYS A 19 8.94 -3.01 -8.70
C LYS A 19 7.52 -3.33 -9.20
N LEU A 20 7.18 -2.94 -10.43
CA LEU A 20 5.94 -3.39 -11.10
C LEU A 20 5.90 -4.92 -11.24
N ARG A 21 6.97 -5.51 -11.79
CA ARG A 21 7.12 -6.98 -11.91
C ARG A 21 7.09 -7.67 -10.56
N TYR A 22 7.63 -7.04 -9.52
CA TYR A 22 7.59 -7.54 -8.17
C TYR A 22 6.16 -7.55 -7.61
N TYR A 23 5.37 -6.50 -7.82
CA TYR A 23 3.96 -6.48 -7.42
C TYR A 23 3.13 -7.54 -8.13
N GLU A 24 3.35 -7.76 -9.42
CA GLU A 24 2.75 -8.89 -10.15
C GLU A 24 3.15 -10.24 -9.54
N LYS A 25 4.46 -10.47 -9.33
CA LYS A 25 4.98 -11.72 -8.75
C LYS A 25 4.42 -12.00 -7.35
N LYS A 26 4.12 -10.95 -6.59
CA LYS A 26 3.54 -11.04 -5.25
C LYS A 26 2.01 -11.09 -5.24
N ASN A 27 1.37 -11.15 -6.41
CA ASN A 27 -0.09 -11.12 -6.58
C ASN A 27 -0.74 -9.87 -5.95
N ILE A 28 0.00 -8.76 -5.87
CA ILE A 28 -0.52 -7.46 -5.40
C ILE A 28 -1.17 -6.72 -6.59
N LEU A 29 -0.50 -6.76 -7.74
CA LEU A 29 -1.06 -6.30 -9.01
C LEU A 29 -1.45 -7.54 -9.83
N LYS A 30 -2.71 -7.62 -10.30
CA LYS A 30 -3.26 -8.81 -10.95
C LYS A 30 -3.87 -8.47 -12.30
N HIS A 31 -4.20 -9.50 -13.08
CA HIS A 31 -4.94 -9.37 -14.33
C HIS A 31 -4.26 -8.51 -15.40
N ILE A 32 -2.92 -8.42 -15.37
CA ILE A 32 -2.16 -7.71 -16.40
C ILE A 32 -2.16 -8.52 -17.70
N ASP A 33 -2.79 -7.94 -18.72
CA ASP A 33 -2.88 -8.51 -20.05
C ASP A 33 -1.52 -8.54 -20.76
N ARG A 34 -1.47 -9.33 -21.84
CA ARG A 34 -0.29 -9.46 -22.67
C ARG A 34 -0.63 -9.36 -24.14
N ASP A 35 0.26 -8.72 -24.91
CA ASP A 35 0.16 -8.69 -26.36
C ASP A 35 0.62 -10.02 -27.00
N SER A 36 0.51 -10.11 -28.32
CA SER A 36 0.93 -11.29 -29.11
C SER A 36 2.43 -11.59 -29.02
N ASN A 37 3.25 -10.61 -28.61
CA ASN A 37 4.68 -10.75 -28.37
C ASN A 37 5.01 -11.00 -26.89
N ASN A 38 4.00 -11.37 -26.08
CA ASN A 38 4.11 -11.64 -24.65
C ASN A 38 4.56 -10.44 -23.81
N LYS A 39 4.41 -9.20 -24.31
CA LYS A 39 4.69 -7.97 -23.57
C LYS A 39 3.47 -7.58 -22.75
N ARG A 40 3.70 -6.99 -21.57
CA ARG A 40 2.65 -6.57 -20.63
C ARG A 40 1.91 -5.35 -21.15
N LEU A 41 0.59 -5.39 -21.05
CA LEU A 41 -0.32 -4.30 -21.35
C LEU A 41 -1.05 -3.92 -20.06
N TYR A 42 -0.88 -2.68 -19.65
CA TYR A 42 -1.56 -2.10 -18.50
C TYR A 42 -2.67 -1.18 -19.00
N THR A 43 -3.75 -1.11 -18.27
CA THR A 43 -4.90 -0.24 -18.52
C THR A 43 -4.86 1.01 -17.62
N ASP A 44 -5.79 1.93 -17.83
CA ASP A 44 -5.98 3.07 -16.93
C ASP A 44 -6.31 2.61 -15.49
N ASP A 45 -7.11 1.54 -15.34
CA ASP A 45 -7.47 0.97 -14.03
C ASP A 45 -6.24 0.36 -13.32
N ASP A 46 -5.36 -0.29 -14.06
CA ASP A 46 -4.10 -0.81 -13.52
C ASP A 46 -3.20 0.32 -13.00
N ILE A 47 -3.17 1.46 -13.70
CA ILE A 47 -2.41 2.64 -13.29
C ILE A 47 -2.97 3.20 -11.98
N GLU A 48 -4.29 3.31 -11.85
CA GLU A 48 -4.92 3.76 -10.61
C GLU A 48 -4.66 2.80 -9.45
N MET A 49 -4.72 1.48 -9.71
CA MET A 49 -4.35 0.46 -8.73
C MET A 49 -2.86 0.57 -8.33
N ILE A 50 -1.95 0.81 -9.28
CA ILE A 50 -0.52 1.01 -9.00
C ILE A 50 -0.31 2.25 -8.10
N LYS A 51 -0.97 3.37 -8.40
CA LYS A 51 -0.89 4.58 -7.55
C LYS A 51 -1.41 4.30 -6.14
N PHE A 52 -2.50 3.54 -6.02
CA PHE A 52 -3.05 3.17 -4.73
C PHE A 52 -2.09 2.27 -3.93
N ILE A 53 -1.49 1.25 -4.57
CA ILE A 53 -0.45 0.40 -3.97
C ILE A 53 0.73 1.25 -3.49
N GLN A 54 1.17 2.25 -4.27
CA GLN A 54 2.23 3.17 -3.86
C GLN A 54 1.82 4.00 -2.64
N CYS A 55 0.59 4.51 -2.61
CA CYS A 55 0.05 5.23 -1.44
C CYS A 55 0.14 4.36 -0.18
N LEU A 56 -0.37 3.13 -0.22
CA LEU A 56 -0.30 2.21 0.93
C LEU A 56 1.14 1.88 1.34
N SER A 57 2.02 1.68 0.35
CA SER A 57 3.45 1.45 0.61
C SER A 57 4.12 2.64 1.30
N ASN A 58 3.75 3.87 0.95
CA ASN A 58 4.29 5.09 1.55
C ASN A 58 3.77 5.32 2.97
N LEU A 59 2.60 4.75 3.30
CA LEU A 59 2.05 4.73 4.67
C LEU A 59 2.68 3.63 5.55
N ASN A 60 3.81 3.04 5.12
CA ASN A 60 4.49 1.92 5.79
C ASN A 60 3.58 0.70 6.02
N MET A 61 2.53 0.54 5.21
CA MET A 61 1.67 -0.65 5.30
C MET A 61 2.48 -1.89 4.87
N PRO A 62 2.49 -2.97 5.66
CA PRO A 62 3.19 -4.20 5.29
C PRO A 62 2.66 -4.77 3.97
N LEU A 63 3.53 -5.30 3.11
CA LEU A 63 3.15 -5.88 1.82
C LEU A 63 2.07 -6.97 1.92
N LYS A 64 1.99 -7.68 3.05
CA LYS A 64 0.95 -8.68 3.31
C LYS A 64 -0.44 -8.03 3.42
N GLU A 65 -0.54 -6.89 4.10
CA GLU A 65 -1.78 -6.12 4.22
C GLU A 65 -2.14 -5.43 2.90
N ILE A 66 -1.14 -4.87 2.21
CA ILE A 66 -1.35 -4.31 0.85
C ILE A 66 -1.96 -5.37 -0.07
N ARG A 67 -1.40 -6.60 -0.08
CA ARG A 67 -1.95 -7.70 -0.88
C ARG A 67 -3.40 -8.03 -0.49
N LYS A 68 -3.70 -8.13 0.81
CA LYS A 68 -5.06 -8.39 1.29
C LYS A 68 -6.04 -7.32 0.81
N ASN A 69 -5.67 -6.05 0.93
CA ASN A 69 -6.51 -4.93 0.49
C ASN A 69 -6.72 -4.93 -1.03
N THR A 70 -5.66 -5.16 -1.83
CA THR A 70 -5.81 -5.29 -3.28
C THR A 70 -6.68 -6.50 -3.65
N ASP A 71 -6.55 -7.62 -2.96
CA ASP A 71 -7.37 -8.82 -3.19
C ASP A 71 -8.87 -8.54 -2.99
N MET A 72 -9.22 -7.84 -1.91
CA MET A 72 -10.59 -7.44 -1.62
C MET A 72 -11.12 -6.44 -2.65
N LEU A 73 -10.27 -5.50 -3.13
CA LEU A 73 -10.64 -4.55 -4.18
C LEU A 73 -10.94 -5.27 -5.51
N TYR A 74 -10.09 -6.20 -5.95
CA TYR A 74 -10.36 -6.97 -7.17
C TYR A 74 -11.64 -7.83 -7.06
N GLN A 75 -12.00 -8.25 -5.85
CA GLN A 75 -13.23 -9.02 -5.58
C GLN A 75 -14.45 -8.14 -5.33
N ASN A 76 -14.33 -6.81 -5.42
CA ASN A 76 -15.37 -5.83 -5.10
C ASN A 76 -15.96 -6.02 -3.68
N GLN A 77 -15.14 -6.50 -2.74
CA GLN A 77 -15.50 -6.70 -1.33
C GLN A 77 -15.22 -5.47 -0.46
N THR A 78 -14.49 -4.49 -1.00
CA THR A 78 -14.18 -3.22 -0.34
C THR A 78 -13.97 -2.14 -1.40
N ASP A 79 -13.78 -0.91 -0.94
CA ASP A 79 -13.42 0.24 -1.76
C ASP A 79 -12.21 0.97 -1.17
N VAL A 80 -11.60 1.85 -1.97
CA VAL A 80 -10.42 2.63 -1.59
C VAL A 80 -10.66 3.46 -0.31
N PRO A 81 -11.75 4.23 -0.18
CA PRO A 81 -12.05 4.96 1.07
C PRO A 81 -12.11 4.05 2.31
N SER A 82 -12.70 2.87 2.20
CA SER A 82 -12.86 1.93 3.31
C SER A 82 -11.51 1.38 3.77
N VAL A 83 -10.61 1.04 2.85
CA VAL A 83 -9.23 0.64 3.18
C VAL A 83 -8.47 1.75 3.89
N LEU A 84 -8.59 3.00 3.41
CA LEU A 84 -7.91 4.15 4.03
C LEU A 84 -8.47 4.48 5.42
N ARG A 85 -9.78 4.39 5.62
CA ARG A 85 -10.43 4.58 6.93
C ARG A 85 -9.96 3.54 7.94
N ALA A 86 -9.94 2.26 7.56
CA ALA A 86 -9.45 1.19 8.43
C ALA A 86 -7.99 1.42 8.83
N HIS A 87 -7.14 1.88 7.89
CA HIS A 87 -5.76 2.18 8.21
C HIS A 87 -5.61 3.42 9.11
N LEU A 88 -6.42 4.46 8.91
CA LEU A 88 -6.46 5.63 9.78
C LEU A 88 -6.86 5.27 11.22
N GLU A 89 -7.85 4.40 11.38
CA GLU A 89 -8.26 3.88 12.68
C GLU A 89 -7.11 3.14 13.37
N PHE A 90 -6.47 2.20 12.67
CA PHE A 90 -5.29 1.50 13.15
C PHE A 90 -4.18 2.48 13.59
N LEU A 91 -3.86 3.51 12.80
CA LEU A 91 -2.83 4.49 13.16
C LEU A 91 -3.20 5.30 14.40
N ASN A 92 -4.49 5.65 14.58
CA ASN A 92 -4.94 6.34 15.78
C ASN A 92 -4.84 5.46 17.04
N GLU A 93 -5.12 4.16 16.92
CA GLU A 93 -4.91 3.20 18.01
C GLU A 93 -3.44 3.10 18.39
N GLN A 94 -2.55 2.96 17.39
CA GLN A 94 -1.10 2.93 17.61
C GLN A 94 -0.60 4.22 18.28
N ARG A 95 -1.07 5.39 17.82
CA ARG A 95 -0.75 6.68 18.43
C ARG A 95 -1.15 6.72 19.90
N ASN A 96 -2.37 6.29 20.22
CA ASN A 96 -2.88 6.30 21.59
C ASN A 96 -2.08 5.34 22.50
N LEU A 97 -1.68 4.17 21.99
CA LEU A 97 -0.85 3.22 22.72
C LEU A 97 0.55 3.79 23.00
N ILE A 98 1.19 4.37 21.98
CA ILE A 98 2.51 4.99 22.12
C ILE A 98 2.45 6.15 23.11
N SER A 99 1.40 6.99 23.06
CA SER A 99 1.21 8.06 24.04
C SER A 99 1.17 7.52 25.48
N LYS A 100 0.41 6.45 25.73
CA LYS A 100 0.36 5.83 27.07
C LYS A 100 1.71 5.30 27.52
N HIS A 101 2.50 4.72 26.62
CA HIS A 101 3.85 4.26 26.95
C HIS A 101 4.79 5.42 27.27
N ILE A 102 4.70 6.54 26.53
CA ILE A 102 5.45 7.76 26.81
C ILE A 102 5.08 8.27 28.21
N ASP A 103 3.79 8.41 28.51
CA ASP A 103 3.31 8.89 29.82
C ASP A 103 3.85 8.03 30.98
N LEU A 104 3.88 6.70 30.81
CA LEU A 104 4.46 5.79 31.81
C LEU A 104 5.96 6.01 31.99
N ILE A 105 6.72 6.12 30.90
CA ILE A 105 8.17 6.34 30.96
C ILE A 105 8.48 7.68 31.64
N GLU A 106 7.71 8.73 31.35
CA GLU A 106 7.86 10.05 31.99
C GLU A 106 7.60 9.98 33.51
N GLN A 107 6.61 9.21 33.96
CA GLN A 107 6.33 8.99 35.39
C GLN A 107 7.48 8.27 36.10
N GLU A 108 8.03 7.22 35.48
CA GLU A 108 9.16 6.47 36.03
C GLU A 108 10.41 7.35 36.14
N ILE A 109 10.70 8.17 35.12
CA ILE A 109 11.81 9.13 35.16
C ILE A 109 11.63 10.12 36.32
N GLN A 110 10.43 10.68 36.49
CA GLN A 110 10.16 11.65 37.55
C GLN A 110 10.34 11.04 38.95
N THR A 111 9.90 9.79 39.13
CA THR A 111 10.02 9.06 40.40
C THR A 111 11.49 8.82 40.74
N ALA A 112 12.30 8.38 39.77
CA ALA A 112 13.73 8.14 39.95
C ALA A 112 14.55 9.42 40.22
N MET A 113 14.04 10.60 39.88
CA MET A 113 14.69 11.88 40.16
C MET A 113 14.34 12.47 41.54
N THR A 114 13.32 11.91 42.21
CA THR A 114 12.88 12.36 43.54
C THR A 114 13.45 11.53 44.69
N GLU A 115 14.13 10.42 44.38
CA GLU A 115 14.93 9.60 45.31
C GLU A 115 16.41 10.04 45.32
#